data_AF-A0A2S1YG94-F1
#
_entry.id   AF-A0A2S1YG94-F1
#
_cell.length_a   1.000
_cell.length_b   1.000
_cell.length_c   1.000
_cell.angle_alpha   90.00
_cell.angle_beta   90.00
_cell.angle_gamma   90.00
#
_symmetry.space_group_name_H-M   'P 1'
#
loop_
_entity.id
_entity.type
_entity.pdbx_description
1 polymer ?
#
loop_
_entity_poly.entity_id
_entity_poly.type
_entity_poly.pdbx_seq_one_letter_code
_entity_poly.pdbx_strand_id
1 'polypeptide(L)'
;MRRIWMLFLLLSFVFNNNANAQCEIKNRVMADGSMMYYFEPAAFYTTKSKSLKINIVTDKEHYFVALQPTPFPDKKTGKKIKDDLIIHLADNNTYKLTHYDTQYRRNDSIMQVLYLIDDKDINAFSSYEAVTAEINMQGTEFVRSYNFKLHKNAIKEQLICFLKEEEK
;
A
#
# COMPACT_ATOMS: atom_id res chain seq x y z
N MET A 1 34.11 16.97 -40.38
CA MET A 1 33.19 15.83 -40.10
C MET A 1 33.48 15.05 -38.81
N ARG A 2 34.69 15.10 -38.23
CA ARG A 2 35.06 14.30 -37.03
C ARG A 2 34.55 14.84 -35.67
N ARG A 3 34.15 16.12 -35.60
CA ARG A 3 33.70 16.79 -34.36
C ARG A 3 32.22 16.61 -34.03
N ILE A 4 31.37 16.37 -35.04
CA ILE A 4 29.91 16.20 -34.85
C ILE A 4 29.60 14.79 -34.31
N TRP A 5 30.44 13.80 -34.66
CA TRP A 5 30.24 12.41 -34.23
C TRP A 5 30.48 12.22 -32.72
N MET A 6 31.40 12.99 -32.12
CA MET A 6 31.62 12.97 -30.67
C MET A 6 30.46 13.59 -29.87
N LEU A 7 29.73 14.54 -30.45
CA LEU A 7 28.53 15.12 -29.82
C LEU A 7 27.36 14.13 -29.82
N PHE A 8 27.22 13.30 -30.87
CA PHE A 8 26.22 12.24 -30.91
C PHE A 8 26.49 11.11 -29.90
N LEU A 9 27.75 10.71 -29.73
CA LEU A 9 28.15 9.68 -28.75
C LEU A 9 27.92 10.12 -27.30
N LEU A 10 28.12 11.40 -26.99
CA LEU A 10 27.83 11.95 -25.66
C LEU A 10 26.31 12.04 -25.40
N LEU A 11 25.51 12.37 -26.41
CA LEU A 11 24.05 12.49 -26.26
C LEU A 11 23.38 11.12 -26.02
N SER A 12 23.89 10.05 -26.61
CA SER A 12 23.36 8.69 -26.41
C SER A 12 23.60 8.12 -25.00
N PHE A 13 24.56 8.67 -24.24
CA PHE A 13 24.85 8.17 -22.89
C PHE A 13 23.97 8.80 -21.78
N VAL A 14 23.33 9.94 -22.06
CA VAL A 14 22.57 10.71 -21.05
C VAL A 14 21.10 10.26 -20.95
N PHE A 15 20.57 9.50 -21.92
CA PHE A 15 19.16 9.10 -21.95
C PHE A 15 18.85 7.68 -21.46
N ASN A 16 19.82 6.96 -20.88
CA ASN A 16 19.58 5.64 -20.26
C ASN A 16 19.33 5.69 -18.75
N ASN A 17 18.84 6.81 -18.23
CA ASN A 17 18.15 6.79 -16.94
C ASN A 17 16.72 6.30 -17.16
N ASN A 18 16.58 4.99 -17.40
CA ASN A 18 15.34 4.32 -17.03
C ASN A 18 15.19 4.59 -15.54
N ALA A 19 14.29 5.52 -15.21
CA ALA A 19 13.77 5.72 -13.87
C ALA A 19 13.00 4.45 -13.49
N ASN A 20 13.74 3.36 -13.24
CA ASN A 20 13.26 2.30 -12.40
C ASN A 20 13.07 2.98 -11.04
N ALA A 21 11.84 3.39 -10.73
CA ALA A 21 11.48 3.65 -9.35
C ALA A 21 11.91 2.40 -8.58
N GLN A 22 12.99 2.52 -7.82
CA GLN A 22 13.61 1.41 -7.15
C GLN A 22 12.59 0.90 -6.14
N CYS A 23 12.04 -0.29 -6.39
CA CYS A 23 11.15 -0.98 -5.47
C CYS A 23 11.91 -1.24 -4.17
N GLU A 24 11.86 -0.32 -3.21
CA GLU A 24 12.54 -0.47 -1.93
C GLU A 24 11.70 -1.37 -1.01
N ILE A 25 11.75 -2.67 -1.27
CA ILE A 25 11.09 -3.68 -0.45
C ILE A 25 11.91 -3.90 0.82
N LYS A 26 11.28 -3.68 1.97
CA LYS A 26 11.85 -3.96 3.28
C LYS A 26 11.30 -5.27 3.81
N ASN A 27 12.00 -5.87 4.75
CA ASN A 27 11.56 -7.09 5.40
C ASN A 27 11.74 -7.00 6.92
N ARG A 28 11.02 -7.85 7.64
CA ARG A 28 11.16 -8.04 9.09
C ARG A 28 10.66 -9.41 9.50
N VAL A 29 11.21 -9.92 10.60
CA VAL A 29 10.72 -11.13 11.28
C VAL A 29 9.56 -10.75 12.21
N MET A 30 8.45 -11.48 12.16
CA MET A 30 7.32 -11.36 13.09
C MET A 30 7.55 -12.14 14.38
N ALA A 31 6.69 -11.93 15.39
CA ALA A 31 6.83 -12.58 16.69
C ALA A 31 6.69 -14.11 16.63
N ASP A 32 6.02 -14.63 15.60
CA ASP A 32 5.86 -16.06 15.30
C ASP A 32 7.02 -16.65 14.47
N GLY A 33 8.02 -15.83 14.11
CA GLY A 33 9.15 -16.23 13.28
C GLY A 33 8.91 -16.11 11.78
N SER A 34 7.70 -15.76 11.32
CA SER A 34 7.42 -15.55 9.90
C SER A 34 8.11 -14.28 9.36
N MET A 35 8.46 -14.30 8.07
CA MET A 35 9.07 -13.15 7.38
C MET A 35 7.99 -12.33 6.67
N MET A 36 7.93 -11.03 6.98
CA MET A 36 7.04 -10.09 6.29
C MET A 36 7.81 -9.10 5.47
N TYR A 37 7.39 -8.93 4.22
CA TYR A 37 7.90 -7.97 3.26
C TYR A 37 6.92 -6.81 3.11
N TYR A 38 7.43 -5.58 3.03
CA TYR A 38 6.60 -4.39 3.04
C TYR A 38 7.29 -3.18 2.41
N PHE A 39 6.47 -2.22 1.96
CA PHE A 39 6.90 -0.88 1.59
C PHE A 39 6.64 0.13 2.71
N GLU A 40 7.38 1.24 2.71
CA GLU A 40 7.06 2.35 3.61
C GLU A 40 5.64 2.91 3.32
N PRO A 41 4.83 3.18 4.36
CA PRO A 41 3.46 3.70 4.19
C PRO A 41 3.38 5.04 3.46
N ALA A 42 2.65 5.07 2.35
CA ALA A 42 2.36 6.28 1.58
C ALA A 42 1.08 6.95 2.09
N ALA A 43 1.00 8.28 2.07
CA ALA A 43 -0.18 9.00 2.54
C ALA A 43 -1.28 9.06 1.46
N PHE A 44 -2.44 8.48 1.68
CA PHE A 44 -3.56 8.53 0.73
C PHE A 44 -4.55 9.66 1.02
N TYR A 45 -4.59 10.06 2.29
CA TYR A 45 -5.45 11.11 2.81
C TYR A 45 -4.73 11.85 3.94
N THR A 46 -4.72 13.18 3.89
CA THR A 46 -4.14 14.03 4.95
C THR A 46 -4.95 15.31 5.09
N THR A 47 -5.28 15.67 6.32
CA THR A 47 -5.81 16.97 6.74
C THR A 47 -5.02 17.48 7.94
N LYS A 48 -5.40 18.64 8.49
CA LYS A 48 -4.76 19.19 9.70
C LYS A 48 -4.83 18.28 10.92
N SER A 49 -5.84 17.40 11.00
CA SER A 49 -6.11 16.58 12.19
C SER A 49 -6.22 15.09 11.91
N LYS A 50 -6.22 14.67 10.64
CA LYS A 50 -6.40 13.27 10.26
C LYS A 50 -5.46 12.89 9.14
N SER A 51 -4.95 11.67 9.15
CA SER A 51 -4.28 11.07 8.00
C SER A 51 -4.59 9.59 7.91
N LEU A 52 -4.47 9.07 6.70
CA LEU A 52 -4.52 7.65 6.41
C LEU A 52 -3.33 7.33 5.52
N LYS A 53 -2.41 6.53 6.04
CA LYS A 53 -1.33 5.96 5.26
C LYS A 53 -1.64 4.53 4.89
N ILE A 54 -1.20 4.11 3.71
CA ILE A 54 -1.45 2.79 3.15
C ILE A 54 -0.16 2.26 2.52
N ASN A 55 0.07 0.96 2.68
CA ASN A 55 1.06 0.20 1.93
C ASN A 55 0.58 -1.24 1.71
N ILE A 56 1.29 -1.95 0.84
CA ILE A 56 1.18 -3.39 0.66
C ILE A 56 2.20 -4.08 1.57
N VAL A 57 1.76 -5.17 2.17
CA VAL A 57 2.56 -6.10 2.96
C VAL A 57 2.30 -7.50 2.40
N THR A 58 3.29 -8.37 2.42
CA THR A 58 3.15 -9.77 2.00
C THR A 58 4.06 -10.68 2.82
N ASP A 59 3.60 -11.89 3.06
CA ASP A 59 4.40 -13.04 3.55
C ASP A 59 4.92 -13.91 2.39
N LYS A 60 4.72 -13.48 1.13
CA LYS A 60 4.91 -14.19 -0.14
C LYS A 60 3.88 -15.25 -0.48
N GLU A 61 2.91 -15.50 0.38
CA GLU A 61 1.77 -16.38 0.09
C GLU A 61 0.51 -15.54 -0.16
N HIS A 62 0.37 -14.48 0.62
CA HIS A 62 -0.78 -13.59 0.61
C HIS A 62 -0.35 -12.13 0.53
N TYR A 63 -1.23 -11.31 -0.03
CA TYR A 63 -1.05 -9.87 -0.13
C TYR A 63 -2.06 -9.13 0.73
N PHE A 64 -1.55 -8.17 1.49
CA PHE A 64 -2.33 -7.41 2.45
C PHE A 64 -2.26 -5.92 2.15
N VAL A 65 -3.41 -5.24 2.13
CA VAL A 65 -3.49 -3.79 2.28
C VAL A 65 -3.36 -3.46 3.76
N ALA A 66 -2.36 -2.65 4.11
CA ALA A 66 -2.14 -2.22 5.47
C ALA A 66 -2.54 -0.76 5.67
N LEU A 67 -3.56 -0.51 6.49
CA LEU A 67 -4.05 0.83 6.81
C LEU A 67 -3.44 1.34 8.12
N GLN A 68 -2.91 2.56 8.10
CA GLN A 68 -2.38 3.26 9.28
C GLN A 68 -3.11 4.60 9.46
N PRO A 69 -4.22 4.63 10.21
CA PRO A 69 -4.95 5.85 10.50
C PRO A 69 -4.21 6.68 11.56
N THR A 70 -4.39 8.00 11.52
CA THR A 70 -4.03 8.90 12.63
C THR A 70 -5.07 10.02 12.71
N PRO A 71 -5.63 10.34 13.89
CA PRO A 71 -5.49 9.61 15.15
C PRO A 71 -6.14 8.22 15.06
N PHE A 72 -5.68 7.32 15.90
CA PHE A 72 -6.17 5.95 16.01
C PHE A 72 -6.58 5.64 17.46
N PRO A 73 -7.55 4.73 17.67
CA PRO A 73 -8.02 4.39 19.01
C PRO A 73 -6.97 3.62 19.82
N ASP A 74 -7.13 3.61 21.15
CA ASP A 74 -6.32 2.77 22.05
C ASP A 74 -6.54 1.27 21.76
N LYS A 75 -5.61 0.43 22.23
CA LYS A 75 -5.57 -1.01 21.96
C LYS A 75 -6.85 -1.77 22.33
N LYS A 76 -7.55 -1.38 23.40
CA LYS A 76 -8.79 -2.04 23.83
C LYS A 76 -9.92 -1.78 22.83
N THR A 77 -9.94 -0.57 22.26
CA THR A 77 -10.95 -0.14 21.29
C THR A 77 -10.59 -0.62 19.89
N GLY A 78 -9.35 -0.44 19.43
CA GLY A 78 -8.94 -0.84 18.08
C GLY A 78 -9.00 -2.35 17.83
N LYS A 79 -8.79 -3.19 18.85
CA LYS A 79 -8.98 -4.66 18.74
C LYS A 79 -10.43 -5.08 18.42
N LYS A 80 -11.41 -4.18 18.54
CA LYS A 80 -12.80 -4.44 18.15
C LYS A 80 -13.06 -4.19 16.67
N ILE A 81 -12.12 -3.57 15.96
CA ILE A 81 -12.21 -3.39 14.50
C ILE A 81 -11.99 -4.76 13.87
N LYS A 82 -13.07 -5.29 13.31
CA LYS A 82 -13.12 -6.59 12.61
C LYS A 82 -13.87 -6.52 11.28
N ASP A 83 -14.42 -5.36 10.96
CA ASP A 83 -15.16 -5.18 9.73
C ASP A 83 -14.19 -5.08 8.56
N ASP A 84 -14.64 -5.64 7.44
CA ASP A 84 -13.91 -5.69 6.19
C ASP A 84 -13.71 -4.29 5.58
N LEU A 85 -12.69 -4.17 4.74
CA LEU A 85 -12.37 -2.96 4.01
C LEU A 85 -12.99 -3.01 2.62
N ILE A 86 -13.72 -1.97 2.24
CA ILE A 86 -14.21 -1.82 0.87
C ILE A 86 -13.30 -0.82 0.14
N ILE A 87 -12.72 -1.22 -1.00
CA ILE A 87 -11.92 -0.36 -1.87
C ILE A 87 -12.60 -0.23 -3.22
N HIS A 88 -12.70 0.99 -3.72
CA HIS A 88 -13.12 1.25 -5.10
C HIS A 88 -11.89 1.56 -5.94
N LEU A 89 -11.71 0.83 -7.04
CA LEU A 89 -10.64 1.06 -7.99
C LEU A 89 -11.13 1.92 -9.18
N ALA A 90 -10.19 2.41 -9.97
CA ALA A 90 -10.47 3.27 -11.13
C ALA A 90 -11.18 2.56 -12.30
N ASP A 91 -11.34 1.23 -12.23
CA ASP A 91 -12.15 0.44 -13.14
C ASP A 91 -13.66 0.48 -12.82
N ASN A 92 -14.05 1.31 -11.84
CA ASN A 92 -15.40 1.45 -11.29
C ASN A 92 -15.94 0.18 -10.62
N ASN A 93 -15.07 -0.78 -10.27
CA ASN A 93 -15.43 -1.94 -9.48
C ASN A 93 -15.12 -1.73 -7.99
N THR A 94 -15.85 -2.47 -7.17
CA THR A 94 -15.74 -2.44 -5.72
C THR A 94 -15.22 -3.79 -5.23
N TYR A 95 -14.18 -3.74 -4.41
CA TYR A 95 -13.48 -4.90 -3.90
C TYR A 95 -13.58 -4.94 -2.38
N LYS A 96 -13.91 -6.12 -1.86
CA LYS A 96 -14.06 -6.36 -0.42
C LYS A 96 -12.87 -7.15 0.09
N LEU A 97 -12.07 -6.52 0.94
CA LEU A 97 -10.89 -7.11 1.54
C LEU A 97 -11.20 -7.56 2.96
N THR A 98 -10.85 -8.80 3.26
CA THR A 98 -11.20 -9.43 4.55
C THR A 98 -10.30 -8.90 5.65
N HIS A 99 -10.86 -8.52 6.81
CA HIS A 99 -10.05 -8.17 7.97
C HIS A 99 -9.16 -9.36 8.38
N TYR A 100 -7.85 -9.11 8.46
CA TYR A 100 -6.88 -10.13 8.87
C TYR A 100 -6.42 -9.93 10.31
N ASP A 101 -5.88 -8.74 10.62
CA ASP A 101 -5.36 -8.45 11.96
C ASP A 101 -5.33 -6.94 12.25
N THR A 102 -5.37 -6.59 13.53
CA THR A 102 -5.18 -5.22 14.02
C THR A 102 -3.98 -5.18 14.97
N GLN A 103 -2.91 -4.55 14.50
CA GLN A 103 -1.60 -4.52 15.15
C GLN A 103 -1.30 -3.16 15.75
N TYR A 104 -0.64 -3.18 16.91
CA TYR A 104 -0.04 -1.99 17.53
C TYR A 104 1.47 -2.18 17.57
N ARG A 105 2.21 -1.21 17.03
CA ARG A 105 3.66 -1.30 16.80
C ARG A 105 4.38 -0.13 17.44
N ARG A 106 5.71 -0.27 17.58
CA ARG A 106 6.60 0.74 18.14
C ARG A 106 6.08 1.26 19.49
N ASN A 107 5.92 0.35 20.45
CA ASN A 107 5.34 0.64 21.78
C ASN A 107 3.97 1.34 21.68
N ASP A 108 3.08 0.75 20.90
CA ASP A 108 1.71 1.23 20.65
C ASP A 108 1.59 2.64 20.03
N SER A 109 2.67 3.19 19.45
CA SER A 109 2.67 4.50 18.76
C SER A 109 2.15 4.46 17.32
N ILE A 110 1.96 3.27 16.75
CA ILE A 110 1.36 3.08 15.43
C ILE A 110 0.32 1.97 15.52
N MET A 111 -0.93 2.27 15.13
CA MET A 111 -1.92 1.25 14.83
C MET A 111 -1.91 0.94 13.33
N GLN A 112 -1.92 -0.34 13.00
CA GLN A 112 -1.99 -0.85 11.63
C GLN A 112 -3.10 -1.91 11.55
N VAL A 113 -3.97 -1.80 10.55
CA VAL A 113 -4.98 -2.82 10.25
C VAL A 113 -4.62 -3.49 8.94
N LEU A 114 -4.53 -4.81 8.94
CA LEU A 114 -4.20 -5.62 7.78
C LEU A 114 -5.49 -6.18 7.18
N TYR A 115 -5.63 -6.01 5.87
CA TYR A 115 -6.76 -6.48 5.08
C TYR A 115 -6.26 -7.36 3.95
N LEU A 116 -6.73 -8.60 3.90
CA LEU A 116 -6.35 -9.59 2.89
C LEU A 116 -7.00 -9.26 1.55
N ILE A 117 -6.19 -9.21 0.50
CA ILE A 117 -6.66 -9.17 -0.89
C ILE A 117 -6.93 -10.61 -1.34
N ASP A 118 -8.11 -10.86 -1.89
CA ASP A 118 -8.42 -12.16 -2.50
C ASP A 118 -7.53 -12.37 -3.73
N ASP A 119 -6.98 -13.58 -3.89
CA ASP A 119 -6.03 -13.90 -4.97
C ASP A 119 -6.61 -13.58 -6.36
N LYS A 120 -7.93 -13.74 -6.54
CA LYS A 120 -8.60 -13.43 -7.81
C LYS A 120 -8.58 -11.94 -8.15
N ASP A 121 -8.44 -11.07 -7.14
CA ASP A 121 -8.52 -9.62 -7.26
C ASP A 121 -7.13 -8.97 -7.39
N ILE A 122 -6.03 -9.71 -7.15
CA ILE A 122 -4.66 -9.20 -7.23
C ILE A 122 -4.36 -8.50 -8.55
N ASN A 123 -4.83 -9.08 -9.67
CA ASN A 123 -4.65 -8.51 -11.00
C ASN A 123 -5.35 -7.16 -11.17
N ALA A 124 -6.51 -6.96 -10.54
CA ALA A 124 -7.19 -5.67 -10.57
C ALA A 124 -6.40 -4.63 -9.77
N PHE A 125 -5.95 -5.00 -8.57
CA PHE A 125 -5.16 -4.11 -7.71
C PHE A 125 -3.78 -3.75 -8.29
N SER A 126 -3.18 -4.62 -9.10
CA SER A 126 -1.94 -4.35 -9.83
C SER A 126 -2.15 -3.61 -11.16
N SER A 127 -3.40 -3.45 -11.61
CA SER A 127 -3.75 -2.78 -12.87
C SER A 127 -4.34 -1.38 -12.67
N TYR A 128 -5.10 -1.17 -11.60
CA TYR A 128 -5.90 0.05 -11.40
C TYR A 128 -5.53 0.83 -10.15
N GLU A 129 -5.73 2.15 -10.21
CA GLU A 129 -5.53 3.03 -9.07
C GLU A 129 -6.64 2.87 -8.04
N ALA A 130 -6.29 2.99 -6.76
CA ALA A 130 -7.30 3.07 -5.72
C ALA A 130 -7.88 4.48 -5.64
N VAL A 131 -9.21 4.59 -5.63
CA VAL A 131 -9.93 5.87 -5.66
C VAL A 131 -10.51 6.22 -4.30
N THR A 132 -11.17 5.25 -3.65
CA THR A 132 -11.77 5.44 -2.33
C THR A 132 -11.60 4.19 -1.48
N ALA A 133 -11.63 4.37 -0.16
CA ALA A 133 -11.74 3.28 0.79
C ALA A 133 -12.81 3.58 1.84
N GLU A 134 -13.60 2.57 2.18
CA GLU A 134 -14.63 2.64 3.21
C GLU A 134 -14.32 1.61 4.29
N ILE A 135 -14.24 2.11 5.52
CA ILE A 135 -14.00 1.28 6.69
C ILE A 135 -15.07 1.56 7.74
N ASN A 136 -15.67 0.49 8.24
CA ASN A 136 -16.51 0.58 9.42
C ASN A 136 -15.65 0.40 10.68
N MET A 137 -15.31 1.52 11.31
CA MET A 137 -14.62 1.50 12.60
C MET A 137 -15.66 1.34 13.71
N GLN A 138 -16.06 0.10 14.00
CA GLN A 138 -16.98 -0.21 15.09
C GLN A 138 -16.55 0.47 16.40
N GLY A 139 -17.49 1.15 17.05
CA GLY A 139 -17.20 2.00 18.23
C GLY A 139 -16.99 3.48 17.91
N THR A 140 -17.17 3.89 16.64
CA THR A 140 -17.33 5.29 16.22
C THR A 140 -18.62 5.43 15.43
N GLU A 141 -19.32 6.58 15.50
CA GLU A 141 -20.70 6.71 14.96
C GLU A 141 -20.84 6.63 13.43
N PHE A 142 -19.76 6.54 12.65
CA PHE A 142 -19.87 6.63 11.19
C PHE A 142 -18.82 5.76 10.46
N VAL A 143 -19.28 5.04 9.43
CA VAL A 143 -18.44 4.52 8.35
C VAL A 143 -17.57 5.66 7.83
N ARG A 144 -16.24 5.47 7.82
CA ARG A 144 -15.31 6.46 7.31
C ARG A 144 -15.02 6.14 5.86
N SER A 145 -15.55 6.95 4.95
CA SER A 145 -15.15 6.95 3.55
C SER A 145 -13.99 7.94 3.35
N TYR A 146 -12.90 7.44 2.76
CA TYR A 146 -11.70 8.19 2.44
C TYR A 146 -11.59 8.32 0.93
N ASN A 147 -11.84 9.51 0.41
CA ASN A 147 -11.56 9.83 -0.98
C ASN A 147 -10.06 10.10 -1.14
N PHE A 148 -9.37 9.23 -1.87
CA PHE A 148 -7.93 9.33 -2.03
C PHE A 148 -7.58 10.48 -2.97
N LYS A 149 -6.71 11.36 -2.50
CA LYS A 149 -6.21 12.53 -3.24
C LYS A 149 -4.73 12.43 -3.58
N LEU A 150 -4.01 11.65 -2.77
CA LEU A 150 -2.56 11.51 -2.83
C LEU A 150 -2.22 10.05 -3.12
N HIS A 151 -1.10 9.83 -3.81
CA HIS A 151 -0.50 8.51 -3.99
C HIS A 151 -1.47 7.39 -4.44
N LYS A 152 -2.48 7.71 -5.25
CA LYS A 152 -3.52 6.74 -5.71
C LYS A 152 -2.94 5.52 -6.42
N ASN A 153 -1.77 5.70 -7.05
CA ASN A 153 -1.01 4.66 -7.72
C ASN A 153 -0.19 3.76 -6.78
N ALA A 154 -0.01 4.12 -5.50
CA ALA A 154 0.98 3.44 -4.66
C ALA A 154 0.65 1.96 -4.40
N ILE A 155 -0.63 1.59 -4.24
CA ILE A 155 -1.00 0.17 -4.11
C ILE A 155 -0.63 -0.60 -5.38
N LYS A 156 -1.00 -0.05 -6.53
CA LYS A 156 -0.70 -0.61 -7.85
C LYS A 156 0.80 -0.80 -8.06
N GLU A 157 1.58 0.26 -7.86
CA GLU A 157 3.03 0.24 -8.03
C GLU A 157 3.71 -0.75 -7.09
N GLN A 158 3.29 -0.81 -5.83
CA GLN A 158 3.84 -1.73 -4.84
C GLN A 158 3.53 -3.19 -5.17
N LEU A 159 2.32 -3.50 -5.64
CA LEU A 159 1.98 -4.86 -6.11
C LEU A 159 2.76 -5.24 -7.35
N ILE A 160 2.85 -4.36 -8.36
CA ILE A 160 3.68 -4.60 -9.55
C ILE A 160 5.13 -4.91 -9.15
N CYS A 161 5.67 -4.21 -8.16
CA CYS A 161 7.00 -4.47 -7.65
C CYS A 161 7.14 -5.88 -7.06
N PHE A 162 6.21 -6.31 -6.20
CA PHE A 162 6.25 -7.66 -5.63
C PHE A 162 6.11 -8.75 -6.70
N LEU A 163 5.15 -8.61 -7.60
CA LEU A 163 4.88 -9.60 -8.65
C LEU A 163 6.07 -9.74 -9.63
N LYS A 164 6.79 -8.65 -9.92
CA LYS A 164 8.03 -8.70 -10.72
C LYS A 164 9.21 -9.34 -10.01
N GLU A 165 9.26 -9.33 -8.68
CA GLU A 165 10.28 -10.05 -7.93
C GLU A 165 10.02 -11.56 -7.91
N GLU A 166 8.76 -11.98 -7.94
CA GLU A 166 8.39 -13.41 -8.00
C GLU A 166 8.66 -14.06 -9.36
N GLU A 167 8.65 -13.29 -10.44
CA GLU A 167 9.02 -13.77 -11.80
C GLU A 167 10.53 -14.01 -11.98
N LYS A 168 11.38 -13.59 -11.03
CA LYS A 168 12.85 -13.72 -11.10
C LYS A 168 13.38 -14.92 -10.31
#